data_AF-A0A4Q9FKH8-F1
#
_entry.id   AF-A0A4Q9FKH8-F1
#
_cell.length_a   1.000
_cell.length_b   1.000
_cell.length_c   1.000
_cell.angle_alpha   90.00
_cell.angle_beta   90.00
_cell.angle_gamma   90.00
#
_symmetry.space_group_name_H-M   'P 1'
#
loop_
_entity.id
_entity.type
_entity.pdbx_description
1 polymer ?
#
loop_
_entity_poly.entity_id
_entity_poly.type
_entity_poly.pdbx_seq_one_letter_code
_entity_poly.pdbx_strand_id
1 'polypeptide(L)'
;MKKILLTMCIVLFCVSFVQSQTVKLKAKKPKYENIKYKNPGEKASVFFVDRIVYSTNYKGKEKENSYQISIYGKTNGKTKQVHYTAKSVDEFDYYRRIFKSSYKEILVFENNYKAGGKTYFDVAITVEY
;
A
#
# COMPACT_ATOMS: atom_id res chain seq x y z
N MET A 1 -20.67 -45.71 39.93
CA MET A 1 -20.77 -44.24 40.17
C MET A 1 -19.42 -43.52 40.06
N LYS A 2 -18.36 -43.92 40.78
CA LYS A 2 -17.03 -43.26 40.73
C LYS A 2 -16.41 -43.14 39.32
N LYS A 3 -16.57 -44.15 38.45
CA LYS A 3 -16.03 -44.14 37.08
C LYS A 3 -16.73 -43.15 36.14
N ILE A 4 -18.03 -42.89 36.35
CA ILE A 4 -18.85 -41.99 35.51
C ILE A 4 -18.55 -40.53 35.87
N LEU A 5 -18.32 -40.25 37.15
CA LEU A 5 -17.93 -38.93 37.63
C LEU A 5 -16.57 -38.51 37.07
N LEU A 6 -15.62 -39.46 37.01
CA LEU A 6 -14.28 -39.21 36.49
C LEU A 6 -14.29 -38.87 35.00
N THR A 7 -15.07 -39.59 34.19
CA THR A 7 -15.22 -39.28 32.76
C THR A 7 -15.91 -37.95 32.53
N MET A 8 -16.91 -37.58 33.35
CA MET A 8 -17.54 -36.25 33.28
C MET A 8 -16.54 -35.12 33.57
N CYS A 9 -15.70 -35.27 34.60
CA CYS A 9 -14.68 -34.27 34.93
C CYS A 9 -13.65 -34.09 33.82
N ILE A 10 -13.20 -35.17 33.18
CA ILE A 10 -12.23 -35.10 32.07
C ILE A 10 -12.85 -34.39 30.86
N VAL A 11 -14.11 -34.70 30.51
CA VAL A 11 -14.80 -34.06 29.39
C VAL A 11 -14.97 -32.56 29.63
N LEU A 12 -15.42 -32.15 30.82
CA LEU A 12 -15.57 -30.73 31.22
C LEU A 12 -14.24 -29.94 31.19
N PHE A 13 -13.13 -30.58 31.55
CA PHE A 13 -11.81 -29.96 31.52
C PHE A 13 -11.27 -29.79 30.08
N CYS A 14 -11.61 -30.70 29.17
CA CYS A 14 -11.22 -30.59 27.77
C CYS A 14 -11.97 -29.48 27.02
N VAL A 15 -13.26 -29.26 27.29
CA VAL A 15 -14.04 -28.22 26.57
C VAL A 15 -13.60 -26.81 26.95
N SER A 16 -13.17 -26.60 28.20
CA SER A 16 -12.74 -25.29 28.71
C SER A 16 -11.35 -24.87 28.18
N PHE A 17 -10.48 -25.82 27.82
CA PHE A 17 -9.18 -25.52 27.22
C PHE A 17 -9.25 -25.13 25.74
N VAL A 18 -10.23 -25.64 24.99
CA VAL A 18 -10.40 -25.32 23.56
C VAL A 18 -10.95 -23.92 23.35
N GLN A 19 -11.72 -23.39 24.31
CA GLN A 19 -12.40 -22.09 24.17
C GLN A 19 -11.49 -20.88 24.49
N SER A 20 -10.34 -21.07 25.14
CA SER A 20 -9.46 -19.97 25.55
C SER A 20 -8.40 -19.58 24.51
N GLN A 21 -8.20 -20.38 23.46
CA GLN A 21 -7.34 -19.99 22.34
C GLN A 21 -8.14 -19.17 21.33
N THR A 22 -8.50 -17.95 21.71
CA THR A 22 -8.79 -16.91 20.72
C THR A 22 -7.53 -16.76 19.88
N VAL A 23 -7.53 -17.35 18.70
CA VAL A 23 -6.47 -17.22 17.70
C VAL A 23 -6.37 -15.74 17.42
N LYS A 24 -5.45 -15.05 18.11
CA LYS A 24 -5.10 -13.67 17.81
C LYS A 24 -4.54 -13.71 16.39
N LEU A 25 -5.39 -13.39 15.42
CA LEU A 25 -5.02 -13.20 14.03
C LEU A 25 -3.87 -12.19 14.05
N LYS A 26 -2.63 -12.68 13.92
CA LYS A 26 -1.48 -11.81 13.76
C LYS A 26 -1.79 -10.91 12.58
N ALA A 27 -1.81 -9.60 12.82
CA ALA A 27 -2.04 -8.63 11.77
C ALA A 27 -1.09 -8.95 10.61
N LYS A 28 -1.66 -9.24 9.45
CA LYS A 28 -0.89 -9.54 8.24
C LYS A 28 -0.05 -8.30 7.95
N LYS A 29 1.28 -8.47 7.88
CA LYS A 29 2.16 -7.37 7.51
C LYS A 29 1.73 -6.83 6.14
N PRO A 30 1.67 -5.49 5.97
CA PRO A 30 1.32 -4.92 4.68
C PRO A 30 2.37 -5.32 3.65
N LYS A 31 1.93 -5.55 2.40
CA LYS A 31 2.83 -5.96 1.32
C LYS A 31 3.87 -4.88 1.00
N TYR A 32 3.51 -3.63 1.18
CA TYR A 32 4.37 -2.47 0.97
C TYR A 32 4.49 -1.72 2.31
N GLU A 33 5.69 -1.74 2.88
CA GLU A 33 6.03 -1.04 4.12
C GLU A 33 6.72 0.29 3.79
N ASN A 34 6.81 1.22 4.75
CA ASN A 34 7.58 2.47 4.64
C ASN A 34 7.30 3.35 3.41
N ILE A 35 6.06 3.35 2.92
CA ILE A 35 5.62 4.31 1.90
C ILE A 35 4.97 5.50 2.61
N LYS A 36 5.40 6.71 2.28
CA LYS A 36 4.84 7.96 2.79
C LYS A 36 4.17 8.75 1.67
N TYR A 37 3.16 9.51 2.05
CA TYR A 37 2.45 10.43 1.18
C TYR A 37 2.61 11.85 1.70
N LYS A 38 2.89 12.80 0.79
CA LYS A 38 3.07 14.21 1.12
C LYS A 38 2.32 15.12 0.15
N ASN A 39 1.47 15.97 0.70
CA ASN A 39 0.92 17.14 0.01
C ASN A 39 1.86 18.36 0.19
N PRO A 40 1.72 19.39 -0.65
CA PRO A 40 2.46 20.63 -0.50
C PRO A 40 2.02 21.33 0.80
N GLY A 41 2.98 21.80 1.58
CA GLY A 41 2.70 22.46 2.87
C GLY A 41 2.32 21.52 4.03
N GLU A 42 2.17 20.21 3.78
CA GLU A 42 1.88 19.23 4.82
C GLU A 42 3.11 18.38 5.19
N LYS A 43 3.13 17.88 6.43
CA LYS A 43 4.10 16.86 6.84
C LYS A 43 3.78 15.54 6.13
N ALA A 44 4.82 14.79 5.80
CA ALA A 44 4.64 13.45 5.23
C ALA A 44 3.87 12.55 6.22
N SER A 45 2.94 11.77 5.68
CA SER A 45 2.05 10.87 6.42
C SER A 45 2.26 9.45 5.94
N VAL A 46 2.02 8.45 6.80
CA VAL A 46 2.11 7.05 6.40
C VAL A 46 1.06 6.74 5.34
N PHE A 47 1.48 6.13 4.24
CA PHE A 47 0.60 5.73 3.17
C PHE A 47 0.44 4.21 3.18
N PHE A 48 -0.73 3.75 3.64
CA PHE A 48 -1.08 2.33 3.64
C PHE A 48 -1.47 1.91 2.24
N VAL A 49 -0.52 1.36 1.48
CA VAL A 49 -0.74 0.95 0.08
C VAL A 49 -1.46 -0.38 0.01
N ASP A 50 -2.60 -0.39 -0.66
CA ASP A 50 -3.41 -1.57 -0.93
C ASP A 50 -2.89 -2.31 -2.18
N ARG A 51 -2.64 -1.56 -3.26
CA ARG A 51 -2.15 -2.10 -4.53
C ARG A 51 -1.43 -1.04 -5.37
N ILE A 52 -0.56 -1.54 -6.25
CA ILE A 52 0.12 -0.74 -7.27
C ILE A 52 -0.20 -1.37 -8.63
N VAL A 53 -0.66 -0.56 -9.57
CA VAL A 53 -1.05 -0.96 -10.93
C VAL A 53 -0.11 -0.30 -11.92
N TYR A 54 0.39 -1.10 -12.87
CA TYR A 54 1.29 -0.68 -13.94
C TYR A 54 0.52 -0.83 -15.25
N SER A 55 0.28 0.28 -15.95
CA SER A 55 -0.49 0.32 -17.19
C SER A 55 0.31 1.00 -18.30
N THR A 56 0.10 0.53 -19.52
CA THR A 56 0.70 1.08 -20.73
C THR A 56 -0.41 1.42 -21.72
N ASN A 57 -0.45 2.66 -22.19
CA ASN A 57 -1.45 3.12 -23.15
C ASN A 57 -0.76 3.73 -24.37
N TYR A 58 -1.21 3.40 -25.56
CA TYR A 58 -0.76 4.07 -26.79
C TYR A 58 -1.69 5.23 -27.12
N LYS A 59 -1.14 6.44 -27.24
CA LYS A 59 -1.92 7.62 -27.66
C LYS A 59 -1.68 7.89 -29.14
N GLY A 60 -2.59 7.42 -29.99
CA GLY A 60 -2.44 7.53 -31.46
C GLY A 60 -2.24 8.96 -31.99
N LYS A 61 -2.80 9.99 -31.32
CA LYS A 61 -2.61 11.40 -31.69
C LYS A 61 -1.19 11.91 -31.40
N GLU A 62 -0.58 11.43 -30.33
CA GLU A 62 0.77 11.80 -29.90
C GLU A 62 1.83 10.85 -30.49
N LYS A 63 1.42 9.70 -31.08
CA LYS A 63 2.28 8.60 -31.54
C LYS A 63 3.26 8.10 -30.47
N GLU A 64 2.89 8.25 -29.21
CA GLU A 64 3.73 7.94 -28.07
C GLU A 64 3.04 6.94 -27.13
N ASN A 65 3.86 6.10 -26.50
CA ASN A 65 3.44 5.22 -25.42
C ASN A 65 3.48 6.01 -24.10
N SER A 66 2.38 5.96 -23.36
CA SER A 66 2.28 6.47 -22.00
C SER A 66 2.37 5.31 -21.02
N TYR A 67 3.30 5.42 -20.06
CA TYR A 67 3.55 4.43 -19.02
C TYR A 67 3.06 4.99 -17.68
N GLN A 68 2.03 4.39 -17.10
CA GLN A 68 1.39 4.91 -15.90
C GLN A 68 1.51 3.94 -14.73
N ILE A 69 1.93 4.48 -13.58
CA ILE A 69 2.01 3.80 -12.30
C ILE A 69 0.93 4.40 -11.40
N SER A 70 0.00 3.57 -10.95
CA SER A 70 -1.11 3.97 -10.08
C SER A 70 -0.98 3.32 -8.72
N ILE A 71 -0.82 4.12 -7.67
CA ILE A 71 -0.66 3.67 -6.28
C ILE A 71 -1.97 3.94 -5.54
N TYR A 72 -2.62 2.88 -5.07
CA TYR A 72 -3.89 2.94 -4.35
C TYR A 72 -3.65 2.62 -2.89
N GLY A 73 -4.26 3.39 -2.00
CA GLY A 73 -4.16 3.12 -0.57
C GLY A 73 -4.95 4.10 0.28
N LYS A 74 -4.53 4.22 1.54
CA LYS A 74 -5.12 5.15 2.50
C LYS A 74 -4.05 5.96 3.22
N THR A 75 -4.29 7.26 3.38
CA THR A 75 -3.53 8.13 4.28
C THR A 75 -4.49 8.96 5.12
N ASN A 76 -4.16 9.17 6.40
CA ASN A 76 -5.00 9.91 7.36
C ASN A 76 -6.49 9.45 7.34
N GLY A 77 -6.72 8.14 7.21
CA GLY A 77 -8.06 7.55 7.16
C GLY A 77 -8.82 7.72 5.84
N LYS A 78 -8.28 8.46 4.87
CA LYS A 78 -8.91 8.73 3.57
C LYS A 78 -8.29 7.88 2.47
N THR A 79 -9.12 7.32 1.59
CA THR A 79 -8.66 6.67 0.37
C THR A 79 -7.93 7.68 -0.52
N LYS A 80 -6.76 7.29 -1.01
CA LYS A 80 -5.94 8.06 -1.93
C LYS A 80 -5.48 7.21 -3.09
N GLN A 81 -5.34 7.87 -4.23
CA GLN A 81 -4.91 7.28 -5.47
C GLN A 81 -3.94 8.26 -6.11
N VAL A 82 -2.71 7.80 -6.31
CA VAL A 82 -1.65 8.61 -6.92
C VAL A 82 -1.34 8.07 -8.30
N HIS A 83 -1.31 8.97 -9.28
CA HIS A 83 -1.01 8.66 -10.67
C HIS A 83 0.30 9.28 -11.09
N TYR A 84 1.29 8.44 -11.35
CA TYR A 84 2.57 8.86 -11.88
C TYR A 84 2.71 8.40 -13.33
N THR A 85 3.10 9.29 -14.22
CA THR A 85 3.42 8.96 -15.61
C THR A 85 4.93 8.93 -15.75
N ALA A 86 5.50 7.76 -16.04
CA ALA A 86 6.93 7.61 -16.26
C ALA A 86 7.32 8.21 -17.63
N LYS A 87 8.49 8.84 -17.66
CA LYS A 87 9.09 9.51 -18.82
C LYS A 87 9.59 8.52 -19.88
N SER A 88 9.89 7.28 -19.47
CA SER A 88 10.38 6.23 -20.35
C SER A 88 9.97 4.85 -19.85
N VAL A 89 10.14 3.85 -20.71
CA VAL A 89 9.97 2.44 -20.34
C VAL A 89 10.97 2.02 -19.26
N ASP A 90 12.19 2.56 -19.29
CA ASP A 90 13.23 2.24 -18.30
C ASP A 90 12.87 2.74 -16.90
N GLU A 91 12.31 3.96 -16.80
CA GLU A 91 11.83 4.52 -15.53
C GLU A 91 10.61 3.72 -15.02
N PHE A 92 9.71 3.33 -15.92
CA PHE A 92 8.58 2.47 -15.59
C PHE A 92 9.04 1.11 -15.02
N ASP A 93 10.03 0.48 -15.66
CA ASP A 93 10.60 -0.78 -15.22
C ASP A 93 11.46 -0.67 -13.96
N TYR A 94 12.14 0.46 -13.77
CA TYR A 94 12.82 0.80 -12.53
C TYR A 94 11.83 0.75 -11.36
N TYR A 95 10.76 1.55 -11.40
CA TYR A 95 9.78 1.56 -10.31
C TYR A 95 9.09 0.20 -10.13
N ARG A 96 8.82 -0.53 -11.21
CA ARG A 96 8.28 -1.90 -11.14
C ARG A 96 9.17 -2.87 -10.35
N ARG A 97 10.49 -2.69 -10.41
CA ARG A 97 11.46 -3.46 -9.62
C ARG A 97 11.57 -2.95 -8.18
N ILE A 98 11.60 -1.64 -7.97
CA ILE A 98 11.76 -1.04 -6.64
C ILE A 98 10.61 -1.40 -5.69
N PHE A 99 9.37 -1.30 -6.14
CA PHE A 99 8.22 -1.68 -5.30
C PHE A 99 8.16 -3.19 -4.97
N LYS A 100 9.05 -4.00 -5.57
CA LYS A 100 9.22 -5.42 -5.26
C LYS A 100 10.54 -5.73 -4.51
N SER A 101 11.45 -4.77 -4.40
CA SER A 101 12.74 -4.93 -3.74
C SER A 101 12.71 -4.42 -2.30
N SER A 102 13.83 -4.56 -1.60
CA SER A 102 14.08 -3.85 -0.34
C SER A 102 14.34 -2.37 -0.63
N TYR A 103 13.69 -1.49 0.12
CA TYR A 103 13.92 -0.05 0.14
C TYR A 103 13.74 0.44 1.58
N LYS A 104 14.40 1.54 1.94
CA LYS A 104 14.27 2.15 3.26
C LYS A 104 12.97 2.92 3.37
N GLU A 105 12.70 3.77 2.38
CA GLU A 105 11.51 4.61 2.33
C GLU A 105 11.14 4.97 0.89
N ILE A 106 9.84 5.05 0.59
CA ILE A 106 9.35 5.65 -0.65
C ILE A 106 8.46 6.83 -0.29
N LEU A 107 8.80 8.01 -0.80
CA LEU A 107 7.98 9.21 -0.65
C LEU A 107 7.22 9.47 -1.95
N VAL A 108 5.90 9.46 -1.84
CA VAL A 108 4.99 9.83 -2.92
C VAL A 108 4.50 11.25 -2.68
N PHE A 109 4.72 12.11 -3.65
CA PHE A 109 4.41 13.53 -3.59
C PHE A 109 3.38 13.88 -4.66
N GLU A 110 2.32 14.59 -4.27
CA GLU A 110 1.38 15.22 -5.19
C GLU A 110 1.37 16.72 -4.91
N ASN A 111 1.46 17.54 -5.96
CA ASN A 111 1.40 18.99 -5.88
C ASN A 111 0.46 19.54 -6.94
N ASN A 112 -0.15 20.68 -6.62
CA ASN A 112 -0.80 21.49 -7.62
C ASN A 112 -0.40 22.95 -7.42
N TYR A 113 -0.20 23.66 -8.53
CA TYR A 113 0.17 25.06 -8.50
C TYR A 113 -0.45 25.80 -9.68
N LYS A 114 -0.63 27.11 -9.52
CA LYS A 114 -1.12 27.98 -10.58
C LYS A 114 0.03 28.77 -11.18
N ALA A 115 0.15 28.74 -12.51
CA ALA A 115 1.07 29.59 -13.25
C ALA A 115 0.37 30.14 -14.50
N GLY A 116 0.37 31.47 -14.66
CA GLY A 116 -0.28 32.13 -15.80
C GLY A 116 -1.78 31.81 -15.92
N GLY A 117 -2.50 31.68 -14.80
CA GLY A 117 -3.93 31.36 -14.77
C GLY A 117 -4.28 29.88 -15.02
N LYS A 118 -3.32 29.04 -15.37
CA LYS A 118 -3.50 27.59 -15.52
C LYS A 118 -3.09 26.85 -14.26
N THR A 119 -3.82 25.78 -13.93
CA THR A 119 -3.47 24.89 -12.82
C THR A 119 -2.67 23.70 -13.35
N TYR A 120 -1.52 23.43 -12.75
CA TYR A 120 -0.63 22.32 -13.04
C TYR A 120 -0.67 21.33 -11.89
N PHE A 121 -0.41 20.06 -12.20
CA PHE A 121 -0.36 18.97 -11.23
C PHE A 121 0.96 18.23 -11.40
N ASP A 122 1.76 18.19 -10.35
CA ASP A 122 3.01 17.43 -10.33
C ASP A 122 2.85 16.22 -9.43
N VAL A 123 3.39 15.08 -9.88
CA VAL A 123 3.49 13.87 -9.07
C VAL A 123 4.94 13.40 -9.13
N ALA A 124 5.50 13.05 -7.98
CA ALA A 124 6.85 12.51 -7.87
C ALA A 124 6.90 11.30 -6.94
N ILE A 125 7.81 10.36 -7.26
CA ILE A 125 8.12 9.19 -6.44
C ILE A 125 9.62 9.23 -6.13
N THR A 126 9.96 9.48 -4.86
CA THR A 126 11.33 9.48 -4.36
C THR A 126 11.59 8.18 -3.62
N VAL A 127 12.75 7.56 -3.86
CA VAL A 127 13.16 6.30 -3.25
C VAL A 127 14.42 6.52 -2.43
N GLU A 128 14.41 6.08 -1.18
CA GLU A 128 15.56 6.04 -0.28
C GLU A 128 15.95 4.58 -0.02
N TYR A 129 17.26 4.29 -0.04
CA TYR A 129 17.84 2.96 0.21
C TYR A 129 18.47 2.85 1.59
#